data_AF-A0A2U3GTB1-F1
#
_entry.id   AF-A0A2U3GTB1-F1
#
_cell.length_a   1.000
_cell.length_b   1.000
_cell.length_c   1.000
_cell.angle_alpha   90.00
_cell.angle_beta   90.00
_cell.angle_gamma   90.00
#
_symmetry.space_group_name_H-M   'P 1'
#
loop_
_entity.id
_entity.type
_entity.pdbx_description
1 polymer ?
#
loop_
_entity_poly.entity_id
_entity_poly.type
_entity_poly.pdbx_seq_one_letter_code
_entity_poly.pdbx_strand_id
1 'polypeptide(L)' 'MPSDPQRTVLERFPAGGPRGSWPAEEYAAAQRGQGTPDAHVVMDLPTDQFLVVTHTTTE' A
#
# COMPACT_ATOMS: atom_id res chain seq x y z
N MET A 1 -23.40 -4.13 11.99
CA MET A 1 -22.99 -4.02 10.57
C MET A 1 -21.49 -4.19 10.57
N PRO A 2 -20.88 -5.20 9.91
CA PRO A 2 -19.43 -5.24 9.83
C PRO A 2 -19.01 -4.05 8.98
N SER A 3 -18.25 -3.13 9.58
CA SER A 3 -17.64 -2.01 8.89
C SER A 3 -16.79 -2.58 7.77
N ASP A 4 -17.14 -2.32 6.52
CA ASP A 4 -16.31 -2.69 5.38
C ASP A 4 -14.90 -2.13 5.64
N PRO A 5 -13.84 -2.95 5.60
CA PRO A 5 -12.49 -2.47 5.88
C PRO A 5 -12.15 -1.39 4.86
N GLN A 6 -12.17 -0.14 5.32
CA GLN A 6 -11.92 1.00 4.46
C GLN A 6 -10.43 1.00 4.13
N ARG A 7 -10.11 0.66 2.88
CA ARG A 7 -8.75 0.73 2.35
C ARG A 7 -8.38 2.18 2.12
N THR A 8 -7.46 2.68 2.92
CA THR A 8 -6.89 4.01 2.74
C THR A 8 -5.63 3.87 1.91
N VAL A 9 -5.57 4.55 0.76
CA VAL A 9 -4.34 4.63 -0.04
C VAL A 9 -3.39 5.60 0.65
N LEU A 10 -2.23 5.12 1.08
CA LEU A 10 -1.18 5.96 1.66
C LEU A 10 -0.37 6.66 0.60
N GLU A 11 0.13 5.89 -0.39
CA GLU A 11 1.08 6.38 -1.38
C GLU A 11 0.97 5.58 -2.68
N ARG A 12 1.35 6.18 -3.82
CA ARG A 12 1.29 5.55 -5.14
C ARG A 12 2.66 5.58 -5.80
N PHE A 13 3.06 4.47 -6.40
CA PHE A 13 4.35 4.27 -7.03
C PHE A 13 4.19 3.79 -8.48
N PRO A 14 5.00 4.27 -9.43
CA PRO A 14 4.98 3.74 -10.80
C PRO A 14 5.51 2.30 -10.82
N ALA A 15 4.88 1.40 -11.58
CA ALA A 15 5.35 0.02 -11.72
C ALA A 15 6.67 -0.11 -12.50
N GLY A 16 7.04 0.93 -13.25
CA GLY A 16 8.25 0.99 -14.09
C GLY A 16 9.53 1.47 -13.38
N GLY A 17 9.72 1.18 -12.09
CA GLY A 17 10.95 1.56 -11.37
C GLY A 17 12.22 0.96 -12.00
N PRO A 18 13.40 1.61 -11.88
CA PRO A 18 14.67 1.04 -12.34
C PRO A 18 14.88 -0.35 -11.70
N ARG A 19 15.30 -1.32 -12.52
CA ARG A 19 15.42 -2.74 -12.13
C ARG A 19 16.14 -2.89 -10.80
N GLY A 20 15.43 -3.33 -9.76
CA GLY A 20 15.94 -3.55 -8.41
C GLY A 20 15.36 -2.61 -7.35
N SER A 21 14.69 -1.52 -7.74
CA SER A 21 13.94 -0.68 -6.81
C SER A 21 12.49 -1.16 -6.70
N TRP A 22 12.07 -1.46 -5.48
CA TRP A 22 10.69 -1.84 -5.13
C TRP A 22 10.15 -0.81 -4.12
N PRO A 23 9.95 0.46 -4.56
CA PRO A 23 9.68 1.55 -3.64
C PRO A 23 8.35 1.38 -2.89
N ALA A 24 7.37 0.70 -3.51
CA ALA A 24 6.11 0.38 -2.87
C ALA A 24 6.27 -0.64 -1.74
N GLU A 25 7.04 -1.71 -1.96
CA GLU A 25 7.33 -2.73 -0.95
C GLU A 25 8.15 -2.17 0.21
N GLU A 26 9.17 -1.36 -0.08
CA GLU A 26 9.99 -0.68 0.94
C GLU A 26 9.13 0.26 1.78
N TYR A 27 8.29 1.08 1.14
CA TYR A 27 7.37 1.96 1.84
C TYR A 27 6.37 1.17 2.69
N ALA A 28 5.76 0.11 2.14
CA ALA A 28 4.86 -0.75 2.92
C ALA A 28 5.56 -1.40 4.12
N ALA A 29 6.81 -1.85 3.97
CA ALA A 29 7.61 -2.39 5.07
C ALA A 29 7.93 -1.32 6.14
N ALA A 30 8.26 -0.09 5.73
CA ALA A 30 8.46 1.02 6.64
C ALA A 30 7.18 1.34 7.42
N GLN A 31 6.03 1.40 6.74
CA GLN A 31 4.73 1.65 7.39
C GLN A 31 4.37 0.57 8.41
N ARG A 32 4.66 -0.70 8.11
CA ARG A 32 4.51 -1.80 9.09
C ARG A 32 5.40 -1.58 10.32
N GLY A 33 6.65 -1.17 10.13
CA GLY A 33 7.57 -0.84 11.22
C GLY A 33 7.18 0.40 12.04
N GLN A 34 6.44 1.35 11.45
CA GLN A 34 5.97 2.58 12.11
C GLN A 34 4.65 2.39 12.87
N GLY A 35 4.03 1.20 12.84
CA GLY A 35 2.79 0.91 13.55
C GLY A 35 1.55 0.82 12.67
N THR A 36 1.72 0.68 11.35
CA THR A 36 0.63 0.35 10.41
C THR A 36 0.81 -1.07 9.87
N PRO A 37 0.55 -2.11 10.68
CA PRO A 37 0.82 -3.51 10.31
C PRO A 37 0.02 -3.95 9.07
N ASP A 38 -1.13 -3.33 8.84
CA ASP A 38 -2.02 -3.62 7.71
C ASP A 38 -1.61 -2.92 6.40
N ALA A 39 -0.45 -2.26 6.34
CA ALA A 39 0.06 -1.72 5.09
C ALA A 39 0.37 -2.84 4.09
N HIS A 40 -0.12 -2.74 2.87
CA HIS A 40 0.14 -3.70 1.79
C HIS A 40 0.17 -3.02 0.43
N VAL A 41 0.93 -3.62 -0.49
CA VAL A 41 1.06 -3.15 -1.87
C VAL A 41 -0.02 -3.81 -2.71
N VAL A 42 -0.77 -3.00 -3.46
CA VAL A 42 -1.77 -3.44 -4.43
C VAL A 42 -1.35 -2.91 -5.80
N MET A 43 -1.36 -3.77 -6.81
CA MET A 43 -1.08 -3.35 -8.18
C MET A 43 -2.38 -2.87 -8.84
N ASP A 44 -2.39 -1.61 -9.27
CA ASP A 44 -3.43 -1.00 -10.07
C ASP A 44 -3.16 -1.24 -11.56
N LEU A 45 -3.78 -2.30 -12.09
CA LEU A 45 -3.67 -2.70 -13.49
C LEU A 45 -4.09 -1.61 -14.49
N PRO A 46 -5.18 -0.82 -14.26
CA PRO A 46 -5.55 0.30 -15.12
C PRO A 46 -4.47 1.36 -15.34
N THR A 47 -3.67 1.65 -14.31
CA THR A 47 -2.68 2.74 -14.36
C THR A 47 -1.23 2.28 -14.31
N ASP A 48 -1.01 0.96 -14.25
CA ASP A 48 0.30 0.32 -14.11
C ASP A 48 1.10 0.93 -12.93
N GLN A 49 0.42 1.02 -11.77
CA GLN A 49 0.97 1.60 -10.56
C GLN A 49 0.83 0.66 -9.37
N PHE A 50 1.76 0.73 -8.43
CA PHE A 50 1.66 0.08 -7.14
C PHE A 50 1.11 1.09 -6.12
N LEU A 51 -0.02 0.76 -5.52
CA LEU A 51 -0.67 1.52 -4.47
C LEU A 51 -0.30 0.87 -3.13
N VAL A 52 0.28 1.62 -2.21
CA VAL A 52 0.39 1.18 -0.82
C VAL A 52 -0.89 1.58 -0.12
N VAL A 53 -1.63 0.59 0.36
CA VAL A 53 -2.91 0.79 1.05
C VAL A 53 -2.85 0.19 2.44
N THR A 54 -3.66 0.72 3.35
CA THR A 54 -3.80 0.20 4.71
C THR A 54 -5.27 -0.09 4.97
N HIS A 55 -5.53 -1.08 5.82
CA HIS A 55 -6.85 -1.22 6.41
C HIS A 55 -6.87 -0.41 7.70
N THR A 56 -7.62 0.69 7.69
CA THR A 56 -8.03 1.31 8.94
C THR A 56 -9.27 0.56 9.40
N THR A 57 -9.07 -0.42 10.28
CA THR A 57 -10.18 -0.92 11.10
C THR A 57 -10.56 0.23 12.02
N THR A 58 -11.53 1.04 11.63
CA THR A 58 -12.17 1.99 12.53
C THR A 58 -12.98 1.17 13.52
N GLU A 59 -12.40 0.89 14.68
CA GLU A 59 -13.15 0.42 15.87
C GLU A 59 -14.02 1.55 16.44
#